data_AF-A0A972JF50-F1
#
_entry.id   AF-A0A972JF50-F1
#
_cell.length_a   1.000
_cell.length_b   1.000
_cell.length_c   1.000
_cell.angle_alpha   90.00
_cell.angle_beta   90.00
_cell.angle_gamma   90.00
#
_symmetry.space_group_name_H-M   'P 1'
#
loop_
_entity.id
_entity.type
_entity.pdbx_description
1 polymer ?
#
loop_
_entity_poly.entity_id
_entity_poly.type
_entity_poly.pdbx_seq_one_letter_code
_entity_poly.pdbx_strand_id
1 'polypeptide(L)'
;MIYLYLMWAATLPAFSQSTLCEENSVLYSNCYTLNADGTFSFRYSGCGQVELARGTFIKKGKSIRFHFDEMEIPQIEINKSRLDTLANRLLIHVFFLEDGEPSPFTKIDYNGKTYETDWSGRRELDYTGGTITVYSLYGSSTTIDPKSGDDNFYEIRFPTPGPIFLKGGTTIEMKRKGEKYLLKEKLQQDGRSKTRKVLYSFR
;
A
#
# COMPACT_ATOMS: atom_id res chain seq x y z
N MET A 1 18.86 49.26 -29.82
CA MET A 1 17.78 48.29 -30.14
C MET A 1 17.59 47.39 -28.94
N ILE A 2 16.45 47.46 -28.27
CA ILE A 2 16.13 46.64 -27.10
C ILE A 2 15.33 45.44 -27.61
N TYR A 3 15.89 44.23 -27.49
CA TYR A 3 15.18 42.99 -27.76
C TYR A 3 14.26 42.67 -26.57
N LEU A 4 12.96 42.83 -26.79
CA LEU A 4 11.91 42.50 -25.85
C LEU A 4 11.74 40.96 -25.83
N TYR A 5 12.32 40.30 -24.82
CA TYR A 5 12.01 38.91 -24.51
C TYR A 5 10.58 38.82 -23.95
N LEU A 6 9.62 38.56 -24.82
CA LEU A 6 8.28 38.12 -24.40
C LEU A 6 8.39 36.65 -23.97
N MET A 7 8.74 36.44 -22.70
CA MET A 7 8.52 35.17 -22.03
C MET A 7 7.01 34.97 -21.91
N TRP A 8 6.45 34.14 -22.79
CA TRP A 8 5.18 33.48 -22.56
C TRP A 8 5.36 32.49 -21.40
N ALA A 9 5.32 33.00 -20.17
CA ALA A 9 4.99 32.18 -19.03
C ALA A 9 3.52 31.79 -19.20
N ALA A 10 3.28 30.60 -19.76
CA ALA A 10 1.97 29.98 -19.71
C ALA A 10 1.61 29.84 -18.23
N THR A 11 0.74 30.73 -17.75
CA THR A 11 0.16 30.67 -16.42
C THR A 11 -0.73 29.43 -16.37
N LEU A 12 -0.14 28.32 -15.94
CA LEU A 12 -0.92 27.16 -15.51
C LEU A 12 -1.88 27.66 -14.42
N PRO A 13 -3.20 27.37 -14.52
CA PRO A 13 -4.13 27.79 -13.49
C PRO A 13 -3.68 27.18 -12.16
N ALA A 14 -3.29 28.06 -11.23
CA ALA A 14 -2.92 27.70 -9.88
C ALA A 14 -4.10 26.97 -9.25
N PHE A 15 -3.94 25.66 -9.01
CA PHE A 15 -4.84 24.98 -8.10
C PHE A 15 -4.58 25.56 -6.71
N SER A 16 -5.59 26.20 -6.11
CA SER A 16 -5.69 26.14 -4.65
C SER A 16 -5.67 24.66 -4.30
N GLN A 17 -4.78 24.23 -3.40
CA GLN A 17 -4.62 22.83 -3.00
C GLN A 17 -6.00 22.15 -2.91
N SER A 18 -6.29 21.22 -3.82
CA SER A 18 -7.62 20.62 -3.97
C SER A 18 -7.49 19.12 -3.75
N THR A 19 -8.34 18.55 -2.89
CA THR A 19 -8.27 17.11 -2.58
C THR A 19 -9.42 16.39 -3.27
N LEU A 20 -9.11 15.41 -4.11
CA LEU A 20 -10.06 14.57 -4.83
C LEU A 20 -10.16 13.20 -4.16
N CYS A 21 -11.29 12.88 -3.53
CA CYS A 21 -11.46 11.65 -2.75
C CYS A 21 -12.52 10.71 -3.32
N GLU A 22 -12.32 9.40 -3.16
CA GLU A 22 -13.29 8.35 -3.48
C GLU A 22 -14.57 8.52 -2.67
N GLU A 23 -15.71 8.38 -3.32
CA GLU A 23 -17.03 8.41 -2.68
C GLU A 23 -17.46 7.02 -2.20
N ASN A 24 -18.29 7.00 -1.15
CA ASN A 24 -18.98 5.80 -0.64
C ASN A 24 -18.08 4.66 -0.17
N SER A 25 -16.86 4.97 0.28
CA SER A 25 -16.08 3.98 1.02
C SER A 25 -16.31 4.13 2.52
N VAL A 26 -16.86 3.09 3.13
CA VAL A 26 -17.21 3.04 4.56
C VAL A 26 -15.97 2.78 5.43
N LEU A 27 -14.94 2.12 4.87
CA LEU A 27 -13.74 1.70 5.59
C LEU A 27 -12.43 2.20 4.94
N TYR A 28 -12.40 2.49 3.64
CA TYR A 28 -11.15 2.65 2.87
C TYR A 28 -11.21 3.74 1.78
N SER A 29 -10.68 4.94 1.99
CA SER A 29 -10.79 6.00 0.97
C SER A 29 -9.48 6.32 0.26
N ASN A 30 -9.54 6.41 -1.07
CA ASN A 30 -8.45 6.89 -1.93
C ASN A 30 -8.59 8.41 -2.11
N CYS A 31 -7.58 9.19 -1.78
CA CYS A 31 -7.57 10.65 -1.95
C CYS A 31 -6.33 11.13 -2.69
N TYR A 32 -6.50 12.08 -3.61
CA TYR A 32 -5.45 12.72 -4.39
C TYR A 32 -5.41 14.20 -4.04
N THR A 33 -4.36 14.66 -3.38
CA THR A 33 -4.11 16.08 -3.15
C THR A 33 -3.34 16.64 -4.32
N LEU A 34 -3.96 17.56 -5.07
CA LEU A 34 -3.38 18.19 -6.24
C LEU A 34 -2.64 19.47 -5.85
N ASN A 35 -1.35 19.54 -6.16
CA ASN A 35 -0.52 20.71 -5.93
C ASN A 35 -0.53 21.63 -7.15
N ALA A 36 -0.21 22.90 -6.93
CA ALA A 36 -0.21 23.92 -7.98
C ALA A 36 0.90 23.72 -9.03
N ASP A 37 1.97 22.99 -8.68
CA ASP A 37 3.13 22.71 -9.53
C ASP A 37 2.92 21.52 -10.48
N GLY A 38 1.70 20.94 -10.52
CA GLY A 38 1.39 19.78 -11.34
C GLY A 38 1.79 18.45 -10.71
N THR A 39 2.22 18.45 -9.44
CA THR A 39 2.43 17.22 -8.67
C THR A 39 1.19 16.84 -7.86
N PHE A 40 1.08 15.58 -7.47
CA PHE A 40 0.08 15.13 -6.51
C PHE A 40 0.73 14.29 -5.41
N SER A 41 0.10 14.30 -4.24
CA SER A 41 0.24 13.24 -3.26
C SER A 41 -1.04 12.43 -3.22
N PHE A 42 -0.89 11.12 -3.12
CA PHE A 42 -1.96 10.16 -3.01
C PHE A 42 -1.93 9.58 -1.61
N ARG A 43 -3.09 9.57 -0.96
CA ARG A 43 -3.31 8.97 0.36
C ARG A 43 -4.38 7.90 0.23
N TYR A 44 -4.04 6.71 0.67
CA TYR A 44 -5.02 5.71 1.05
C TYR A 44 -5.31 5.85 2.55
N SER A 45 -6.58 5.88 2.94
CA SER A 45 -6.98 5.78 4.35
C SER A 45 -7.57 4.40 4.63
N GLY A 46 -6.73 3.44 5.02
CA GLY A 46 -7.15 2.29 5.84
C GLY A 46 -7.14 2.66 7.33
N CYS A 47 -7.64 1.80 8.20
CA CYS A 47 -7.90 2.00 9.64
C CYS A 47 -6.68 2.39 10.54
N GLY A 48 -5.73 3.21 10.08
CA GLY A 48 -4.68 3.72 10.95
C GLY A 48 -3.59 4.55 10.30
N GLN A 49 -3.22 4.33 9.04
CA GLN A 49 -2.03 5.01 8.46
C GLN A 49 -2.17 5.41 6.99
N VAL A 50 -1.19 6.22 6.56
CA VAL A 50 -1.12 6.99 5.31
C VAL A 50 0.02 6.43 4.47
N GLU A 51 -0.28 5.70 3.40
CA GLU A 51 0.71 5.54 2.34
C GLU A 51 0.67 6.76 1.42
N LEU A 52 1.84 7.35 1.18
CA LEU A 52 2.04 8.50 0.31
C LEU A 52 2.64 8.01 -1.01
N ALA A 53 1.82 7.85 -2.04
CA ALA A 53 2.36 7.82 -3.39
C ALA A 53 2.45 9.25 -3.92
N ARG A 54 3.44 9.54 -4.75
CA ARG A 54 3.61 10.86 -5.35
C ARG A 54 3.80 10.72 -6.84
N GLY A 55 3.44 11.79 -7.54
CA GLY A 55 3.89 11.92 -8.90
C GLY A 55 3.32 13.14 -9.57
N THR A 56 3.15 13.05 -10.88
CA THR A 56 2.71 14.17 -11.72
C THR A 56 1.30 13.93 -12.24
N PHE A 57 0.54 15.02 -12.40
CA PHE A 57 -0.78 14.95 -13.01
C PHE A 57 -0.92 15.94 -14.15
N ILE A 58 -1.70 15.56 -15.15
CA ILE A 58 -2.04 16.41 -16.30
C ILE A 58 -3.55 16.48 -16.41
N LYS A 59 -4.08 17.72 -16.36
CA LYS A 59 -5.49 17.98 -16.64
C LYS A 59 -5.66 18.40 -18.10
N LYS A 60 -6.42 17.61 -18.87
CA LYS A 60 -6.74 17.91 -20.27
C LYS A 60 -8.26 17.87 -20.46
N GLY A 61 -8.87 19.04 -20.64
CA GLY A 61 -10.32 19.18 -20.80
C GLY A 61 -11.10 18.56 -19.63
N LYS A 62 -11.88 17.51 -19.92
CA LYS A 62 -12.69 16.77 -18.94
C LYS A 62 -11.94 15.57 -18.32
N SER A 63 -10.63 15.48 -18.44
CA SER A 63 -9.84 14.37 -17.91
C SER A 63 -8.71 14.86 -17.00
N ILE A 64 -8.43 14.08 -15.95
CA ILE A 64 -7.22 14.20 -15.14
C ILE A 64 -6.50 12.87 -15.26
N ARG A 65 -5.23 12.92 -15.64
CA ARG A 65 -4.34 11.76 -15.73
C ARG A 65 -3.29 11.88 -14.64
N PHE A 66 -3.11 10.82 -13.88
CA PHE A 66 -2.10 10.73 -12.82
C PHE A 66 -1.03 9.75 -13.25
N HIS A 67 0.22 10.16 -13.13
CA HIS A 67 1.40 9.33 -13.34
C HIS A 67 2.11 9.18 -12.00
N PHE A 68 2.20 7.94 -11.50
CA PHE A 68 2.83 7.66 -10.21
C PHE A 68 4.34 7.55 -10.42
N ASP A 69 5.09 8.53 -9.92
CA ASP A 69 6.55 8.57 -10.02
C ASP A 69 7.18 7.71 -8.92
N GLU A 70 6.66 7.85 -7.70
CA GLU A 70 7.17 7.17 -6.50
C GLU A 70 6.02 6.58 -5.70
N MET A 71 6.23 5.36 -5.19
CA MET A 71 5.38 4.74 -4.18
C MET A 71 6.27 4.39 -2.99
N GLU A 72 5.93 4.92 -1.83
CA GLU A 72 6.49 4.44 -0.57
C GLU A 72 5.79 3.12 -0.25
N ILE A 73 6.47 1.99 -0.50
CA ILE A 73 6.01 0.69 -0.02
C ILE A 73 6.37 0.65 1.48
N PRO A 74 5.40 0.59 2.40
CA PRO A 74 5.71 0.42 3.81
C PRO A 74 6.64 -0.77 4.00
N GLN A 75 7.73 -0.50 4.73
CA GLN A 75 8.72 -1.52 5.04
C GLN A 75 8.08 -2.56 5.96
N ILE A 76 8.44 -3.83 5.76
CA ILE A 76 8.07 -4.90 6.68
C ILE A 76 8.90 -4.69 7.95
N GLU A 77 8.24 -4.47 9.09
CA GLU A 77 8.92 -4.36 10.37
C GLU A 77 9.07 -5.72 11.02
N ILE A 78 10.25 -6.00 11.57
CA ILE A 78 10.52 -7.25 12.29
C ILE A 78 11.13 -6.87 13.63
N ASN A 79 10.35 -7.09 14.69
CA ASN A 79 10.81 -7.00 16.06
C ASN A 79 11.09 -8.41 16.56
N LYS A 80 12.26 -8.61 17.17
CA LYS A 80 12.67 -9.90 17.71
C LYS A 80 13.07 -9.77 19.15
N SER A 81 12.71 -10.77 19.93
CA SER A 81 13.10 -10.85 21.34
C SER A 81 13.23 -12.29 21.79
N ARG A 82 13.77 -12.44 23.00
CA ARG A 82 13.88 -13.71 23.68
C ARG A 82 12.79 -13.84 24.74
N LEU A 83 12.04 -14.93 24.68
CA LEU A 83 11.10 -15.40 25.69
C LEU A 83 11.66 -16.69 26.29
N ASP A 84 12.20 -16.62 27.50
CA ASP A 84 12.85 -17.76 28.17
C ASP A 84 11.89 -18.94 28.44
N THR A 85 10.58 -18.71 28.35
CA THR A 85 9.54 -19.74 28.47
C THR A 85 9.41 -20.64 27.24
N LEU A 86 10.03 -20.29 26.10
CA LEU A 86 9.96 -21.03 24.83
C LEU A 86 11.25 -21.83 24.56
N ALA A 87 11.54 -22.82 25.41
CA ALA A 87 12.71 -23.69 25.23
C ALA A 87 12.61 -24.50 23.92
N ASN A 88 13.46 -24.17 22.93
CA ASN A 88 13.50 -24.76 21.57
C ASN A 88 12.24 -24.55 20.72
N ARG A 89 11.37 -23.63 21.13
CA ARG A 89 10.19 -23.23 20.36
C ARG A 89 10.36 -21.83 19.86
N LEU A 90 9.88 -21.58 18.65
CA LEU A 90 9.84 -20.26 18.06
C LEU A 90 8.39 -19.82 17.92
N LEU A 91 8.06 -18.64 18.43
CA LEU A 91 6.75 -18.01 18.29
C LEU A 91 6.84 -16.89 17.27
N ILE A 92 6.05 -17.00 16.20
CA ILE A 92 5.84 -15.95 15.22
C ILE A 92 4.48 -15.31 15.50
N HIS A 93 4.46 -14.00 15.68
CA HIS A 93 3.25 -13.20 15.77
C HIS A 93 3.23 -12.23 14.59
N VAL A 94 2.20 -12.34 13.76
CA VAL A 94 2.05 -11.52 12.56
C VAL A 94 0.90 -10.54 12.74
N PHE A 95 1.19 -9.27 12.44
CA PHE A 95 0.24 -8.18 12.51
C PHE A 95 0.22 -7.38 11.22
N PHE A 96 -0.83 -6.59 11.05
CA PHE A 96 -0.84 -5.48 10.14
C PHE A 96 -0.12 -4.27 10.73
N LEU A 97 0.65 -3.56 9.91
CA LEU A 97 1.50 -2.44 10.32
C LEU A 97 0.66 -1.23 10.76
N GLU A 98 -0.50 -1.05 10.14
CA GLU A 98 -1.30 0.18 10.18
C GLU A 98 -2.14 0.30 11.44
N ASP A 99 -2.81 -0.78 11.83
CA ASP A 99 -3.70 -0.84 13.00
C ASP A 99 -3.15 -1.75 14.10
N GLY A 100 -2.09 -2.52 13.82
CA GLY A 100 -1.57 -3.52 14.75
C GLY A 100 -2.53 -4.69 14.96
N GLU A 101 -3.54 -4.85 14.10
CA GLU A 101 -4.47 -5.98 14.18
C GLU A 101 -3.75 -7.28 13.79
N PRO A 102 -4.07 -8.40 14.43
CA PRO A 102 -3.51 -9.69 14.05
C PRO A 102 -3.80 -10.05 12.60
N SER A 103 -2.84 -10.66 11.93
CA SER A 103 -3.01 -11.22 10.58
C SER A 103 -3.23 -12.74 10.68
N PRO A 104 -4.49 -13.21 10.73
CA PRO A 104 -4.80 -14.64 10.81
C PRO A 104 -4.56 -15.34 9.47
N PHE A 105 -4.33 -16.66 9.52
CA PHE A 105 -4.11 -17.50 8.33
C PHE A 105 -2.93 -17.04 7.44
N THR A 106 -1.98 -16.31 8.04
CA THR A 106 -0.75 -15.90 7.38
C THR A 106 0.09 -17.14 7.11
N LYS A 107 0.43 -17.35 5.84
CA LYS A 107 1.23 -18.50 5.39
C LYS A 107 2.68 -18.37 5.89
N ILE A 108 3.21 -19.45 6.45
CA ILE A 108 4.58 -19.58 6.93
C ILE A 108 5.18 -20.86 6.35
N ASP A 109 6.26 -20.76 5.57
CA ASP A 109 7.00 -21.93 5.08
C ASP A 109 8.25 -22.16 5.92
N TYR A 110 8.38 -23.39 6.44
CA TYR A 110 9.53 -23.83 7.21
C TYR A 110 9.82 -25.31 6.98
N ASN A 111 11.07 -25.65 6.69
CA ASN A 111 11.56 -27.03 6.53
C ASN A 111 10.71 -27.89 5.57
N GLY A 112 10.35 -27.32 4.42
CA GLY A 112 9.53 -27.99 3.39
C GLY A 112 8.05 -28.16 3.75
N LYS A 113 7.58 -27.59 4.87
CA LYS A 113 6.18 -27.61 5.30
C LYS A 113 5.61 -26.20 5.31
N THR A 114 4.31 -26.11 5.08
CA THR A 114 3.53 -24.87 5.17
C THR A 114 2.67 -24.89 6.43
N TYR A 115 2.71 -23.79 7.15
CA TYR A 115 1.95 -23.51 8.37
C TYR A 115 1.15 -22.22 8.17
N GLU A 116 0.20 -21.97 9.07
CA GLU A 116 -0.66 -20.78 9.04
C GLU A 116 -0.80 -20.17 10.43
N THR A 117 -0.85 -18.85 10.58
CA THR A 117 -1.17 -18.27 11.89
C THR A 117 -2.62 -18.56 12.32
N ASP A 118 -2.85 -18.62 13.62
CA ASP A 118 -4.20 -18.71 14.19
C ASP A 118 -4.96 -17.37 14.13
N TRP A 119 -6.17 -17.33 14.69
CA TRP A 119 -7.00 -16.11 14.76
C TRP A 119 -6.33 -14.93 15.48
N SER A 120 -5.38 -15.21 16.37
CA SER A 120 -4.61 -14.19 17.07
C SER A 120 -3.35 -13.78 16.31
N GLY A 121 -3.16 -14.26 15.07
CA GLY A 121 -1.98 -13.96 14.26
C GLY A 121 -0.74 -14.74 14.71
N ARG A 122 -0.89 -15.80 15.52
CA ARG A 122 0.23 -16.52 16.13
C ARG A 122 0.48 -17.88 15.49
N ARG A 123 1.75 -18.27 15.43
CA ARG A 123 2.18 -19.63 15.11
C ARG A 123 3.42 -19.99 15.91
N GLU A 124 3.31 -21.07 16.69
CA GLU A 124 4.48 -21.73 17.29
C GLU A 124 5.04 -22.80 16.34
N LEU A 125 6.37 -22.87 16.29
CA LEU A 125 7.13 -23.86 15.52
C LEU A 125 8.17 -24.53 16.43
N ASP A 126 8.31 -25.84 16.32
CA ASP A 126 9.45 -26.56 16.89
C ASP A 126 10.67 -26.32 15.98
N TYR A 127 11.55 -25.40 16.38
CA TYR A 127 12.62 -24.90 15.52
C TYR A 127 13.86 -25.79 15.60
N THR A 128 14.31 -26.29 14.46
CA THR A 128 15.47 -27.18 14.33
C THR A 128 16.61 -26.57 13.51
N GLY A 129 16.57 -25.26 13.21
CA GLY A 129 17.54 -24.58 12.34
C GLY A 129 16.99 -24.23 10.95
N GLY A 130 17.68 -23.33 10.25
CA GLY A 130 17.35 -22.86 8.90
C GLY A 130 16.45 -21.62 8.87
N THR A 131 16.19 -21.14 7.66
CA THR A 131 15.38 -19.94 7.40
C THR A 131 13.89 -20.27 7.42
N ILE A 132 13.08 -19.33 7.90
CA ILE A 132 11.62 -19.38 7.85
C ILE A 132 11.14 -18.25 6.94
N THR A 133 10.28 -18.56 5.98
CA THR A 133 9.67 -17.55 5.11
C THR A 133 8.24 -17.29 5.57
N VAL A 134 7.93 -16.03 5.88
CA VAL A 134 6.58 -15.59 6.26
C VAL A 134 6.02 -14.76 5.12
N TYR A 135 4.81 -15.10 4.66
CA TYR A 135 4.15 -14.41 3.55
C TYR A 135 3.01 -13.58 4.09
N SER A 136 2.88 -12.34 3.65
CA SER A 136 1.61 -11.64 3.85
C SER A 136 0.51 -12.36 3.06
N LEU A 137 -0.73 -12.17 3.52
CA LEU A 137 -1.93 -12.61 2.80
C LEU A 137 -2.01 -12.07 1.36
N TYR A 138 -1.18 -11.07 1.02
CA TYR A 138 -1.28 -10.28 -0.21
C TYR A 138 -0.04 -10.40 -1.11
N GLY A 139 0.87 -11.32 -0.81
CA GLY A 139 1.92 -11.75 -1.72
C GLY A 139 3.30 -11.11 -1.51
N SER A 140 3.45 -10.20 -0.54
CA SER A 140 4.78 -9.86 -0.01
C SER A 140 5.28 -10.96 0.92
N SER A 141 6.59 -11.07 1.11
CA SER A 141 7.16 -12.02 2.05
C SER A 141 8.41 -11.47 2.69
N THR A 142 8.75 -12.01 3.85
CA THR A 142 10.03 -11.78 4.51
C THR A 142 10.59 -13.10 5.02
N THR A 143 11.90 -13.13 5.22
CA THR A 143 12.60 -14.29 5.76
C THR A 143 13.19 -13.93 7.11
N ILE A 144 12.97 -14.79 8.10
CA ILE A 144 13.68 -14.74 9.38
C ILE A 144 14.69 -15.88 9.41
N ASP A 145 15.88 -15.62 9.95
CA ASP A 145 16.94 -16.62 10.13
C ASP A 145 17.32 -16.71 11.62
N PRO A 146 16.55 -17.46 12.41
CA PRO A 146 16.77 -17.56 13.84
C PRO A 146 18.09 -18.26 14.15
N LYS A 147 18.97 -17.60 14.90
CA LYS A 147 20.16 -18.28 15.42
C LYS A 147 19.79 -19.08 16.66
N SER A 148 20.32 -20.29 16.77
CA SER A 148 20.10 -21.15 17.93
C SER A 148 20.55 -20.44 19.21
N GLY A 149 19.62 -20.20 20.14
CA GLY A 149 19.89 -19.61 21.46
C GLY A 149 19.72 -18.10 21.59
N ASP A 150 19.36 -17.38 20.52
CA ASP A 150 19.22 -15.91 20.54
C ASP A 150 17.75 -15.49 20.74
N ASP A 151 17.02 -15.32 19.64
CA ASP A 151 15.65 -14.82 19.60
C ASP A 151 14.71 -15.96 19.22
N ASN A 152 13.68 -16.16 20.02
CA ASN A 152 12.67 -17.18 19.83
C ASN A 152 11.24 -16.61 19.78
N PHE A 153 11.10 -15.28 19.81
CA PHE A 153 9.89 -14.56 19.53
C PHE A 153 10.12 -13.55 18.39
N TYR A 154 9.27 -13.60 17.37
CA TYR A 154 9.31 -12.71 16.23
C TYR A 154 7.94 -12.07 16.05
N GLU A 155 7.89 -10.77 16.20
CA GLU A 155 6.76 -9.94 15.81
C GLU A 155 7.04 -9.37 14.42
N ILE A 156 6.24 -9.78 13.45
CA ILE A 156 6.37 -9.38 12.05
C ILE A 156 5.15 -8.53 11.69
N ARG A 157 5.40 -7.31 11.23
CA ARG A 157 4.33 -6.40 10.80
C ARG A 157 4.39 -6.24 9.28
N PHE A 158 3.38 -6.78 8.62
CA PHE A 158 3.19 -6.55 7.19
C PHE A 158 2.28 -5.35 6.99
N PRO A 159 2.45 -4.59 5.91
CA PRO A 159 1.42 -3.66 5.52
C PRO A 159 0.11 -4.39 5.21
N THR A 160 -1.00 -3.81 5.64
CA THR A 160 -2.33 -4.10 5.11
C THR A 160 -2.31 -3.95 3.60
N PRO A 161 -3.23 -4.62 2.91
CA PRO A 161 -3.48 -4.32 1.51
C PRO A 161 -4.10 -2.93 1.40
N GLY A 162 -3.26 -1.89 1.36
CA GLY A 162 -3.53 -0.74 0.51
C GLY A 162 -3.68 -1.19 -0.94
N PRO A 163 -4.10 -0.33 -1.89
CA PRO A 163 -4.23 -0.75 -3.28
C PRO A 163 -2.90 -1.30 -3.81
N ILE A 164 -2.80 -2.64 -3.78
CA ILE A 164 -1.70 -3.54 -4.16
C ILE A 164 -1.40 -3.46 -5.68
N PHE A 165 -1.79 -2.36 -6.35
CA PHE A 165 -1.92 -2.32 -7.81
C PHE A 165 -1.22 -1.15 -8.47
N LEU A 166 -0.60 -0.22 -7.73
CA LEU A 166 0.05 0.93 -8.34
C LEU A 166 1.57 0.79 -8.28
N LYS A 167 2.16 0.04 -9.21
CA LYS A 167 3.61 0.10 -9.43
C LYS A 167 4.02 1.52 -9.85
N GLY A 168 5.22 1.97 -9.45
CA GLY A 168 5.82 3.16 -10.04
C GLY A 168 5.80 3.08 -11.58
N GLY A 169 5.51 4.21 -12.24
CA GLY A 169 5.23 4.30 -13.67
C GLY A 169 3.78 3.99 -14.07
N THR A 170 2.93 3.54 -13.14
CA THR A 170 1.50 3.35 -13.41
C THR A 170 0.85 4.68 -13.77
N THR A 171 -0.01 4.64 -14.77
CA THR A 171 -0.81 5.80 -15.18
C THR A 171 -2.29 5.47 -15.07
N ILE A 172 -3.04 6.33 -14.39
CA ILE A 172 -4.50 6.24 -14.31
C ILE A 172 -5.15 7.49 -14.92
N GLU A 173 -6.34 7.33 -15.49
CA GLU A 173 -7.10 8.44 -16.07
C GLU A 173 -8.51 8.48 -15.49
N MET A 174 -8.87 9.62 -14.91
CA MET A 174 -10.21 9.91 -14.43
C MET A 174 -10.93 10.86 -15.39
N LYS A 175 -12.19 10.58 -15.69
CA LYS A 175 -13.02 11.41 -16.58
C LYS A 175 -14.13 12.11 -15.80
N ARG A 176 -14.23 13.43 -15.95
CA ARG A 176 -15.29 14.25 -15.34
C ARG A 176 -16.66 13.84 -15.87
N LYS A 177 -17.58 13.56 -14.95
CA LYS A 177 -19.00 13.28 -15.19
C LYS A 177 -19.84 14.16 -14.26
N GLY A 178 -20.38 15.25 -14.81
CA GLY A 178 -21.01 16.30 -14.01
C GLY A 178 -19.99 16.96 -13.09
N GLU A 179 -20.27 16.97 -11.79
CA GLU A 179 -19.39 17.52 -10.75
C GLU A 179 -18.37 16.52 -10.22
N LYS A 180 -18.48 15.24 -10.62
CA LYS A 180 -17.64 14.14 -10.13
C LYS A 180 -16.62 13.69 -11.17
N TYR A 181 -15.65 12.91 -10.75
CA TYR A 181 -14.68 12.24 -11.60
C TYR A 181 -14.88 10.72 -11.54
N LEU A 182 -14.88 10.05 -12.69
CA LEU A 182 -15.06 8.61 -12.79
C LEU A 182 -13.73 7.96 -13.18
N LEU A 183 -13.26 7.05 -12.34
CA LEU A 183 -12.22 6.07 -12.65
C LEU A 183 -12.86 4.76 -13.12
N LYS A 184 -12.29 4.13 -14.16
CA LYS A 184 -12.65 2.78 -14.61
C LYS A 184 -11.46 1.87 -14.39
N GLU A 185 -11.56 0.94 -13.46
CA GLU A 185 -10.50 -0.01 -13.12
C GLU A 185 -10.80 -1.36 -13.76
N LYS A 186 -9.82 -1.96 -14.43
CA LYS A 186 -9.92 -3.36 -14.88
C LYS A 186 -9.34 -4.25 -13.81
N LEU A 187 -10.15 -5.17 -13.30
CA LEU A 187 -9.75 -6.17 -12.32
C LEU A 187 -9.69 -7.53 -13.03
N GLN A 188 -8.57 -8.24 -12.87
CA GLN A 188 -8.51 -9.65 -13.23
C GLN A 188 -8.87 -10.48 -12.00
N GLN A 189 -9.93 -11.27 -12.10
CA GLN A 189 -10.37 -12.19 -11.06
C GLN A 189 -10.74 -13.52 -11.73
N ASP A 190 -10.06 -14.60 -11.34
CA ASP A 190 -10.31 -15.97 -11.83
C ASP A 190 -10.30 -16.11 -13.37
N GLY A 191 -9.31 -15.49 -14.01
CA GLY A 191 -9.18 -15.51 -15.48
C GLY A 191 -10.23 -14.66 -16.22
N ARG A 192 -11.08 -13.91 -15.52
CA ARG A 192 -12.09 -13.02 -16.10
C ARG A 192 -11.74 -11.55 -15.83
N SER A 193 -11.91 -10.71 -16.85
CA SER A 193 -11.75 -9.26 -16.74
C SER A 193 -13.07 -8.61 -16.29
N LYS A 194 -13.14 -8.11 -15.07
CA LYS A 194 -14.23 -7.24 -14.59
C LYS A 194 -13.81 -5.77 -14.69
N THR A 195 -14.78 -4.88 -14.92
CA THR A 195 -14.53 -3.42 -14.85
C THR A 195 -15.27 -2.84 -13.66
N ARG A 196 -14.53 -2.30 -12.70
CA ARG A 196 -15.06 -1.51 -11.58
C ARG A 196 -15.13 -0.03 -12.00
N LYS A 197 -16.19 0.66 -11.54
CA LYS A 197 -16.40 2.09 -11.74
C LYS A 197 -16.35 2.75 -10.38
N VAL A 198 -15.46 3.72 -10.20
CA VAL A 198 -15.24 4.39 -8.92
C VAL A 198 -15.43 5.89 -9.12
N LEU A 199 -16.22 6.51 -8.25
CA LEU A 199 -16.51 7.95 -8.30
C LEU A 199 -15.65 8.70 -7.28
N TYR A 200 -15.22 9.88 -7.70
CA TYR A 200 -14.40 10.79 -6.91
C TYR A 200 -15.02 12.20 -6.93
N SER A 201 -14.94 12.90 -5.80
CA SER A 201 -15.37 14.30 -5.67
C SER A 201 -14.33 15.13 -4.95
N PHE A 202 -14.28 16.43 -5.31
CA PHE A 202 -13.43 17.37 -4.59
C PHE A 202 -14.00 17.63 -3.20
N ARG A 203 -13.12 17.70 -2.21
CA ARG A 203 -13.39 18.08 -0.82
C ARG A 203 -12.62 19.35 -0.47
#